data_AF-A0A424N1G7-F1
#
_entry.id   AF-A0A424N1G7-F1
#
_cell.length_a   1.000
_cell.length_b   1.000
_cell.length_c   1.000
_cell.angle_alpha   90.00
_cell.angle_beta   90.00
_cell.angle_gamma   90.00
#
_symmetry.space_group_name_H-M   'P 1'
#
loop_
_entity.id
_entity.type
_entity.pdbx_description
1 polymer ?
#
loop_
_entity_poly.entity_id
_entity_poly.type
_entity_poly.pdbx_seq_one_letter_code
_entity_poly.pdbx_strand_id
1 'polypeptide(L)'
;MMPRPLLLGFLAIVVLAVLWISNPAVAFAAGLVIALWQKQVDLPHISTVSRYALQGGIVLLGFGIQASQLWTLTTQFAWIVTLYIGVVIILGLLGARLLRMAATEGQLITGGTAICGGTAVVTLAPIIGAKPAQTGAVLGIIFLLNAFALLSFPTIGQALDLNQTQFGLWAALAIHDTASVVATAQIYGDEAA
;
A
#
# COMPACT_ATOMS: atom_id res chain seq x y z
N MET A 1 -15.83 -7.49 -22.71
CA MET A 1 -14.53 -8.20 -22.65
C MET A 1 -13.70 -7.73 -23.84
N MET A 2 -12.62 -6.99 -23.61
CA MET A 2 -11.73 -6.56 -24.69
C MET A 2 -10.80 -7.71 -25.12
N PRO A 3 -10.49 -7.86 -26.42
CA PRO A 3 -9.52 -8.86 -26.86
C PRO A 3 -8.12 -8.53 -26.30
N ARG A 4 -7.36 -9.58 -25.92
CA ARG A 4 -6.05 -9.50 -25.24
C ARG A 4 -5.05 -8.43 -25.80
N PRO A 5 -4.86 -8.27 -27.13
CA PRO A 5 -3.91 -7.26 -27.64
C PRO A 5 -4.42 -5.81 -27.46
N LEU A 6 -5.73 -5.60 -27.49
CA LEU A 6 -6.36 -4.28 -27.25
C LEU A 6 -6.28 -3.89 -25.77
N LEU A 7 -6.38 -4.87 -24.88
CA LEU A 7 -6.26 -4.69 -23.42
C LEU A 7 -4.82 -4.31 -23.03
N LEU A 8 -3.82 -4.95 -23.67
CA LEU A 8 -2.40 -4.61 -23.50
C LEU A 8 -2.08 -3.20 -24.02
N GLY A 9 -2.61 -2.84 -25.20
CA GLY A 9 -2.46 -1.49 -25.75
C GLY A 9 -3.09 -0.41 -24.85
N PHE A 10 -4.31 -0.67 -24.35
CA PHE A 10 -4.99 0.22 -23.41
C PHE A 10 -4.20 0.40 -22.10
N LEU A 11 -3.70 -0.70 -21.52
CA LEU A 11 -2.88 -0.63 -20.31
C LEU A 11 -1.56 0.11 -20.54
N ALA A 12 -0.89 -0.10 -21.66
CA ALA A 12 0.35 0.62 -21.99
C ALA A 12 0.11 2.13 -22.11
N ILE A 13 -1.00 2.55 -22.72
CA ILE A 13 -1.39 3.96 -22.84
C ILE A 13 -1.72 4.54 -21.46
N VAL A 14 -2.45 3.81 -20.62
CA VAL A 14 -2.75 4.26 -19.24
C VAL A 14 -1.46 4.41 -18.44
N VAL A 15 -0.54 3.44 -18.51
CA VAL A 15 0.74 3.52 -17.82
C VAL A 15 1.56 4.71 -18.31
N LEU A 16 1.66 4.93 -19.62
CA LEU A 16 2.37 6.08 -20.20
C LEU A 16 1.75 7.41 -19.79
N ALA A 17 0.41 7.52 -19.78
CA ALA A 17 -0.30 8.71 -19.35
C ALA A 17 -0.10 8.99 -17.86
N VAL A 18 -0.13 7.95 -17.02
CA VAL A 18 0.12 8.05 -15.59
C VAL A 18 1.57 8.46 -15.29
N LEU A 19 2.54 7.87 -16.00
CA LEU A 19 3.94 8.26 -15.90
C LEU A 19 4.16 9.73 -16.32
N TRP A 20 3.40 10.20 -17.31
CA TRP A 20 3.44 11.60 -17.73
C TRP A 20 2.88 12.55 -16.68
N ILE A 21 1.80 12.17 -16.00
CA ILE A 21 1.16 12.98 -14.97
C ILE A 21 1.97 12.99 -13.66
N SER A 22 2.85 12.00 -13.46
CA SER A 22 3.74 11.87 -12.29
C SER A 22 3.03 11.86 -10.92
N ASN A 23 1.73 11.60 -10.89
CA ASN A 23 0.90 11.58 -9.67
C ASN A 23 0.48 10.13 -9.30
N PRO A 24 0.97 9.56 -8.18
CA PRO A 24 0.63 8.22 -7.70
C PRO A 24 -0.85 8.04 -7.36
N ALA A 25 -1.57 9.10 -7.00
CA ALA A 25 -3.01 9.02 -6.73
C ALA A 25 -3.80 8.68 -8.00
N VAL A 26 -3.43 9.29 -9.12
CA VAL A 26 -4.03 9.00 -10.43
C VAL A 26 -3.70 7.56 -10.86
N ALA A 27 -2.47 7.11 -10.61
CA ALA A 27 -2.06 5.73 -10.86
C ALA A 27 -2.91 4.72 -10.08
N PHE A 28 -3.09 4.96 -8.79
CA PHE A 28 -3.86 4.10 -7.90
C PHE A 28 -5.34 4.11 -8.28
N ALA A 29 -5.93 5.29 -8.53
CA ALA A 29 -7.32 5.43 -8.93
C ALA A 29 -7.60 4.74 -10.28
N ALA A 30 -6.72 4.92 -11.28
CA ALA A 30 -6.84 4.24 -12.57
C ALA A 30 -6.74 2.72 -12.40
N GLY A 31 -5.79 2.23 -11.61
CA GLY A 31 -5.65 0.81 -11.28
C GLY A 31 -6.92 0.23 -10.63
N LEU A 32 -7.49 0.96 -9.66
CA LEU A 32 -8.74 0.58 -8.99
C LEU A 32 -9.92 0.53 -9.97
N VAL A 33 -10.09 1.55 -10.81
CA VAL A 33 -11.16 1.60 -11.82
C VAL A 33 -11.03 0.43 -12.80
N ILE A 34 -9.83 0.14 -13.28
CA ILE A 34 -9.58 -0.99 -14.18
C ILE A 34 -9.89 -2.32 -13.48
N ALA A 35 -9.48 -2.50 -12.23
CA ALA A 35 -9.75 -3.70 -11.44
C ALA A 35 -11.26 -3.91 -11.19
N LEU A 36 -12.02 -2.84 -10.96
CA LEU A 36 -13.47 -2.92 -10.79
C LEU A 36 -14.20 -3.17 -12.12
N TRP A 37 -13.71 -2.59 -13.22
CA TRP A 37 -14.35 -2.71 -14.53
C TRP A 37 -14.06 -4.06 -15.20
N GLN A 38 -12.88 -4.63 -14.96
CA GLN A 38 -12.49 -5.95 -15.47
C GLN A 38 -12.44 -6.96 -14.33
N LYS A 39 -13.48 -7.79 -14.25
CA LYS A 39 -13.62 -8.88 -13.25
C LYS A 39 -12.44 -9.87 -13.21
N GLN A 40 -11.66 -9.94 -14.30
CA GLN A 40 -10.44 -10.75 -14.39
C GLN A 40 -9.47 -10.11 -15.40
N VAL A 41 -8.51 -9.33 -14.88
CA VAL A 41 -7.35 -8.90 -15.67
C VAL A 41 -6.34 -10.05 -15.66
N ASP A 42 -6.49 -10.97 -16.60
CA ASP A 42 -5.59 -12.12 -16.75
C ASP A 42 -4.32 -11.68 -17.51
N LEU A 43 -3.47 -10.95 -16.79
CA LEU A 43 -2.13 -10.59 -17.24
C LEU A 43 -1.13 -11.60 -16.67
N PRO A 44 -0.45 -12.38 -17.53
CA PRO A 44 0.58 -13.29 -17.07
C PRO A 44 1.70 -12.49 -16.38
N HIS A 45 2.13 -12.96 -15.20
CA HIS A 45 3.23 -12.39 -14.41
C HIS A 45 3.00 -11.00 -13.78
N ILE A 46 1.76 -10.50 -13.70
CA ILE A 46 1.49 -9.16 -13.13
C ILE A 46 2.01 -9.00 -11.68
N SER A 47 1.92 -10.05 -10.85
CA SER A 47 2.42 -10.06 -9.48
C SER A 47 3.94 -9.96 -9.40
N THR A 48 4.64 -10.56 -10.36
CA THR A 48 6.11 -10.49 -10.47
C THR A 48 6.54 -9.10 -10.92
N VAL A 49 5.87 -8.56 -11.94
CA VAL A 49 6.13 -7.20 -12.44
C VAL A 49 5.87 -6.15 -11.36
N SER A 50 4.74 -6.24 -10.65
CA SER A 50 4.42 -5.30 -9.57
C SER A 50 5.44 -5.35 -8.43
N ARG A 51 5.91 -6.55 -8.08
CA ARG A 51 6.95 -6.73 -7.06
C ARG A 51 8.26 -6.07 -7.48
N TYR A 52 8.75 -6.32 -8.69
CA TYR A 52 10.02 -5.73 -9.17
C TYR A 52 9.90 -4.22 -9.39
N ALA A 53 8.77 -3.73 -9.90
CA ALA A 53 8.52 -2.30 -10.05
C ALA A 53 8.58 -1.58 -8.70
N LEU A 54 7.95 -2.15 -7.67
CA LEU A 54 7.97 -1.59 -6.32
C LEU A 54 9.37 -1.64 -5.69
N GLN A 55 10.08 -2.76 -5.83
CA GLN A 55 11.46 -2.88 -5.36
C GLN A 55 12.38 -1.87 -6.05
N GLY A 56 12.24 -1.69 -7.36
CA GLY A 56 12.96 -0.66 -8.12
C GLY A 56 12.66 0.75 -7.62
N GLY A 57 11.38 1.05 -7.35
CA GLY A 57 10.95 2.32 -6.74
C GLY A 57 11.59 2.57 -5.38
N ILE A 58 11.61 1.57 -4.50
CA ILE A 58 12.25 1.66 -3.16
C ILE A 58 13.75 1.93 -3.29
N VAL A 59 14.44 1.26 -4.21
CA VAL A 59 15.87 1.48 -4.44
C VAL A 59 16.14 2.89 -4.95
N LEU A 60 15.34 3.38 -5.91
CA LEU A 60 15.45 4.74 -6.43
C LEU A 60 15.14 5.81 -5.38
N LEU A 61 14.11 5.60 -4.55
CA LEU A 61 13.83 6.44 -3.39
C LEU A 61 15.03 6.49 -2.43
N GLY A 62 15.69 5.35 -2.19
CA GLY A 62 16.89 5.27 -1.39
C GLY A 62 18.05 6.12 -1.94
N PHE A 63 18.23 6.16 -3.26
CA PHE A 63 19.23 7.05 -3.89
C PHE A 63 18.91 8.55 -3.74
N GLY A 64 17.65 8.92 -3.51
CA GLY A 64 17.23 10.29 -3.27
C GLY A 64 17.52 10.79 -1.84
N ILE A 65 17.85 9.90 -0.90
CA ILE A 65 18.09 10.24 0.50
C ILE A 65 19.59 10.35 0.76
N GLN A 66 20.00 11.40 1.48
CA GLN A 66 21.40 11.58 1.85
C GLN A 66 21.83 10.53 2.88
N ALA A 67 22.93 9.81 2.61
CA ALA A 67 23.35 8.67 3.44
C ALA A 67 23.55 9.01 4.93
N SER A 68 24.01 10.23 5.23
CA SER A 68 24.14 10.74 6.59
C SER A 68 22.79 10.89 7.30
N GLN A 69 21.79 11.46 6.62
CA GLN A 69 20.44 11.60 7.15
C GLN A 69 19.79 10.23 7.37
N LEU A 70 19.96 9.29 6.43
CA LEU A 70 19.43 7.94 6.57
C LEU A 70 20.01 7.23 7.79
N TRP A 71 21.31 7.38 8.06
CA TRP A 71 21.96 6.81 9.23
C TRP A 71 21.42 7.40 10.54
N THR A 72 21.28 8.72 10.61
CA THR A 72 20.72 9.40 11.79
C THR A 72 19.27 9.00 12.03
N LEU A 73 18.43 9.04 11.00
CA LEU A 73 17.02 8.64 11.11
C LEU A 73 16.88 7.17 11.50
N THR A 74 17.66 6.27 10.89
CA THR A 74 17.59 4.84 11.21
C THR A 74 18.00 4.60 12.66
N THR A 75 19.13 5.14 13.12
CA THR A 75 19.58 4.92 14.51
C THR A 75 18.65 5.53 15.54
N GLN A 76 18.07 6.70 15.25
CA GLN A 76 17.15 7.38 16.17
C GLN A 76 15.77 6.72 16.22
N PHE A 77 15.22 6.31 15.08
CA PHE A 77 13.85 5.79 14.98
C PHE A 77 13.75 4.26 14.96
N ALA A 78 14.84 3.50 14.74
CA ALA A 78 14.80 2.05 14.65
C ALA A 78 14.14 1.39 15.87
N TRP A 79 14.47 1.84 17.08
CA TRP A 79 13.87 1.31 18.30
C TRP A 79 12.37 1.61 18.37
N ILE A 80 11.97 2.84 18.06
CA ILE A 80 10.58 3.30 18.11
C ILE A 80 9.75 2.52 17.09
N VAL A 81 10.24 2.38 15.85
CA VAL A 81 9.58 1.63 14.78
C VAL A 81 9.45 0.16 15.16
N THR A 82 10.50 -0.45 15.70
CA THR A 82 10.46 -1.85 16.14
C THR A 82 9.41 -2.07 17.22
N LEU A 83 9.36 -1.18 18.21
CA LEU A 83 8.36 -1.23 19.29
C LEU A 83 6.94 -1.01 18.75
N TYR A 84 6.76 -0.04 17.86
CA TYR A 84 5.48 0.22 17.20
C TYR A 84 4.97 -1.00 16.43
N ILE A 85 5.79 -1.58 15.56
CA ILE A 85 5.44 -2.78 14.80
C ILE A 85 5.11 -3.93 15.76
N GLY A 86 5.92 -4.13 16.82
CA GLY A 86 5.67 -5.14 17.84
C GLY A 86 4.31 -4.98 18.53
N VAL A 87 3.97 -3.76 18.93
CA VAL A 87 2.67 -3.43 19.54
C VAL A 87 1.53 -3.69 18.56
N VAL A 88 1.64 -3.22 17.31
CA VAL A 88 0.61 -3.43 16.28
C VAL A 88 0.41 -4.92 15.99
N ILE A 89 1.49 -5.72 15.95
CA ILE A 89 1.38 -7.18 15.78
C ILE A 89 0.65 -7.81 16.96
N ILE A 90 1.01 -7.47 18.20
CA ILE A 90 0.38 -8.03 19.40
C ILE A 90 -1.13 -7.69 19.41
N LEU A 91 -1.46 -6.42 19.18
CA LEU A 91 -2.86 -5.96 19.14
C LEU A 91 -3.62 -6.58 17.98
N GLY A 92 -3.01 -6.68 16.80
CA GLY A 92 -3.63 -7.30 15.62
C GLY A 92 -3.92 -8.78 15.82
N LEU A 93 -2.98 -9.55 16.38
CA LEU A 93 -3.19 -10.97 16.69
C LEU A 93 -4.25 -11.17 17.78
N LEU A 94 -4.26 -10.31 18.80
CA LEU A 94 -5.28 -10.33 19.85
C LEU A 94 -6.67 -10.01 19.28
N GLY A 95 -6.76 -8.98 18.43
CA GLY A 95 -7.98 -8.59 17.73
C GLY A 95 -8.48 -9.70 16.80
N ALA A 96 -7.59 -10.35 16.05
CA ALA A 96 -7.93 -11.49 15.21
C ALA A 96 -8.51 -12.66 16.01
N ARG A 97 -7.96 -12.91 17.21
CA ARG A 97 -8.48 -13.93 18.12
C ARG A 97 -9.84 -13.55 18.69
N LEU A 98 -10.05 -12.29 19.05
CA LEU A 98 -11.32 -11.78 19.57
C LEU A 98 -12.44 -11.86 18.52
N LEU A 99 -12.10 -11.55 17.25
CA LEU A 99 -13.00 -11.65 16.10
C LEU A 99 -13.17 -13.09 15.58
N ARG A 100 -12.54 -14.08 16.23
CA ARG A 100 -12.59 -15.50 15.86
C ARG A 100 -12.17 -15.78 14.41
N MET A 101 -11.19 -15.02 13.92
CA MET A 101 -10.65 -15.19 12.57
C MET A 101 -9.85 -16.49 12.48
N ALA A 102 -9.78 -17.08 11.28
CA ALA A 102 -8.87 -18.21 11.06
C ALA A 102 -7.42 -17.77 11.29
N ALA A 103 -6.62 -18.63 11.93
CA ALA A 103 -5.25 -18.28 12.35
C ALA A 103 -4.41 -17.70 11.19
N THR A 104 -4.49 -18.33 10.02
CA THR A 104 -3.78 -17.90 8.81
C THR A 104 -4.22 -16.51 8.34
N GLU A 105 -5.52 -16.25 8.25
CA GLU A 105 -6.06 -14.95 7.80
C GLU A 105 -5.75 -13.84 8.80
N GLY A 106 -5.89 -14.13 10.10
CA GLY A 106 -5.52 -13.20 11.17
C GLY A 106 -4.04 -12.84 11.16
N GLN A 107 -3.16 -13.82 10.94
CA GLN A 107 -1.71 -13.60 10.79
C GLN A 107 -1.38 -12.78 9.54
N LEU A 108 -2.02 -13.07 8.40
CA LEU A 108 -1.79 -12.31 7.17
C LEU A 108 -2.27 -10.86 7.29
N ILE A 109 -3.48 -10.64 7.80
CA ILE A 109 -4.02 -9.28 7.98
C ILE A 109 -3.13 -8.50 8.96
N THR A 110 -2.78 -9.12 10.10
CA THR A 110 -1.92 -8.46 11.10
C THR A 110 -0.54 -8.14 10.53
N GLY A 111 0.11 -9.09 9.86
CA GLY A 111 1.43 -8.87 9.26
C GLY A 111 1.39 -7.84 8.12
N GLY A 112 0.32 -7.86 7.32
CA GLY A 112 0.06 -6.86 6.28
C GLY A 112 -0.07 -5.46 6.86
N THR A 113 -0.97 -5.27 7.82
CA THR A 113 -1.23 -3.96 8.43
C THR A 113 -0.07 -3.47 9.30
N ALA A 114 0.69 -4.35 9.96
CA ALA A 114 1.75 -3.91 10.86
C ALA A 114 3.01 -3.39 10.14
N ILE A 115 3.29 -3.85 8.93
CA ILE A 115 4.60 -3.62 8.27
C ILE A 115 4.45 -2.64 7.09
N CYS A 116 3.97 -3.12 5.94
CA CYS A 116 3.84 -2.30 4.73
C CYS A 116 2.87 -2.93 3.69
N GLY A 117 1.72 -3.39 4.19
CA GLY A 117 0.57 -3.73 3.37
C GLY A 117 0.72 -5.03 2.57
N GLY A 118 0.40 -4.96 1.28
CA GLY A 118 0.29 -6.14 0.42
C GLY A 118 1.62 -6.90 0.22
N THR A 119 2.76 -6.21 0.28
CA THR A 119 4.09 -6.83 0.13
C THR A 119 4.41 -7.79 1.27
N ALA A 120 4.03 -7.43 2.50
CA ALA A 120 4.19 -8.27 3.67
C ALA A 120 3.27 -9.50 3.57
N VAL A 121 2.02 -9.34 3.12
CA VAL A 121 1.09 -10.46 2.94
C VAL A 121 1.62 -11.49 1.94
N VAL A 122 2.10 -11.04 0.77
CA VAL A 122 2.64 -11.93 -0.27
C VAL A 122 3.89 -12.65 0.21
N THR A 123 4.75 -11.97 0.97
CA THR A 123 5.98 -12.53 1.53
C THR A 123 5.71 -13.55 2.64
N LEU A 124 4.75 -13.27 3.51
CA LEU A 124 4.42 -14.11 4.66
C LEU A 124 3.57 -15.33 4.26
N ALA A 125 2.73 -15.22 3.24
CA ALA A 125 1.85 -16.28 2.77
C ALA A 125 2.53 -17.66 2.60
N PRO A 126 3.67 -17.81 1.89
CA PRO A 126 4.34 -19.10 1.76
C PRO A 126 4.97 -19.59 3.08
N ILE A 127 5.39 -18.67 3.96
CA ILE A 127 6.05 -18.99 5.24
C ILE A 127 5.07 -19.65 6.22
N ILE A 128 3.83 -19.14 6.26
CA ILE A 128 2.79 -19.64 7.16
C ILE A 128 1.84 -20.66 6.50
N GLY A 129 2.12 -21.07 5.25
CA GLY A 129 1.33 -22.06 4.52
C GLY A 129 -0.06 -21.57 4.10
N ALA A 130 -0.22 -20.29 3.78
CA ALA A 130 -1.50 -19.72 3.38
C ALA A 130 -1.94 -20.18 1.99
N LYS A 131 -3.23 -20.51 1.84
CA LYS A 131 -3.80 -20.87 0.54
C LYS A 131 -3.94 -19.64 -0.34
N PRO A 132 -3.79 -19.74 -1.68
CA PRO A 132 -3.96 -18.60 -2.59
C PRO A 132 -5.29 -17.85 -2.42
N ALA A 133 -6.37 -18.57 -2.13
CA ALA A 133 -7.68 -17.98 -1.85
C ALA A 133 -7.69 -17.09 -0.61
N GLN A 134 -6.97 -17.49 0.45
CA GLN A 134 -6.86 -16.71 1.70
C GLN A 134 -5.98 -15.48 1.49
N THR A 135 -4.82 -15.67 0.83
CA THR A 135 -3.93 -14.55 0.47
C THR A 135 -4.66 -13.52 -0.38
N GLY A 136 -5.40 -13.97 -1.41
CA GLY A 136 -6.19 -13.10 -2.27
C GLY A 136 -7.30 -12.35 -1.52
N ALA A 137 -8.03 -13.03 -0.63
CA ALA A 137 -9.06 -12.40 0.19
C ALA A 137 -8.47 -11.29 1.10
N VAL A 138 -7.37 -11.59 1.78
CA VAL A 138 -6.67 -10.62 2.65
C VAL A 138 -6.15 -9.43 1.85
N LEU A 139 -5.50 -9.67 0.70
CA LEU A 139 -5.05 -8.60 -0.19
C LEU A 139 -6.20 -7.70 -0.64
N GLY A 140 -7.33 -8.32 -1.01
CA GLY A 140 -8.54 -7.60 -1.38
C GLY A 140 -9.03 -6.67 -0.28
N ILE A 141 -9.10 -7.16 0.96
CA ILE A 141 -9.49 -6.35 2.12
C ILE A 141 -8.54 -5.16 2.32
N ILE A 142 -7.22 -5.40 2.31
CA ILE A 142 -6.23 -4.33 2.51
C ILE A 142 -6.35 -3.27 1.41
N PHE A 143 -6.43 -3.66 0.14
CA PHE A 143 -6.56 -2.69 -0.95
C PHE A 143 -7.88 -1.93 -0.92
N LEU A 144 -8.99 -2.58 -0.52
CA LEU A 144 -10.26 -1.90 -0.33
C LEU A 144 -10.19 -0.85 0.78
N LEU A 145 -9.56 -1.18 1.91
CA LEU A 145 -9.37 -0.23 3.01
C LEU A 145 -8.44 0.92 2.60
N ASN A 146 -7.38 0.65 1.83
CA ASN A 146 -6.49 1.69 1.31
C ASN A 146 -7.22 2.61 0.33
N ALA A 147 -8.03 2.07 -0.56
CA ALA A 147 -8.86 2.86 -1.47
C ALA A 147 -9.85 3.74 -0.71
N PHE A 148 -10.46 3.19 0.35
CA PHE A 148 -11.32 3.97 1.23
C PHE A 148 -10.56 5.10 1.92
N ALA A 149 -9.35 4.83 2.45
CA ALA A 149 -8.51 5.85 3.08
C ALA A 149 -8.13 6.96 2.09
N LEU A 150 -7.72 6.61 0.87
CA LEU A 150 -7.36 7.56 -0.18
C LEU A 150 -8.50 8.52 -0.52
N LEU A 151 -9.75 8.05 -0.52
CA LEU A 151 -10.91 8.87 -0.81
C LEU A 151 -11.41 9.67 0.39
N SER A 152 -11.38 9.08 1.58
CA SER A 152 -11.96 9.69 2.79
C SER A 152 -11.00 10.61 3.53
N PHE A 153 -9.71 10.29 3.61
CA PHE A 153 -8.77 11.03 4.45
C PHE A 153 -8.61 12.48 4.03
N PRO A 154 -8.44 12.84 2.74
CA PRO A 154 -8.33 14.24 2.34
C PRO A 154 -9.55 15.06 2.76
N THR A 155 -10.76 14.50 2.65
CA THR A 155 -11.99 15.19 3.09
C THR A 155 -12.06 15.37 4.61
N ILE A 156 -11.58 14.37 5.37
CA ILE A 156 -11.49 14.45 6.84
C ILE A 156 -10.44 15.49 7.25
N GLY A 157 -9.27 15.50 6.59
CA GLY A 157 -8.21 16.48 6.85
C GLY A 157 -8.67 17.92 6.62
N GLN A 158 -9.40 18.16 5.53
CA GLN A 158 -9.98 19.48 5.23
C GLN A 158 -11.04 19.87 6.26
N ALA A 159 -11.89 18.93 6.69
CA ALA A 159 -12.91 19.19 7.72
C ALA A 159 -12.30 19.50 9.10
N LEU A 160 -11.10 18.97 9.37
CA LEU A 160 -10.33 19.22 10.59
C LEU A 160 -9.37 20.41 10.47
N ASP A 161 -9.35 21.09 9.33
CA ASP A 161 -8.48 22.24 9.01
C ASP A 161 -6.98 21.93 9.28
N LEU A 162 -6.55 20.70 8.93
CA LEU A 162 -5.16 20.28 9.13
C LEU A 162 -4.26 20.99 8.12
N ASN A 163 -3.09 21.44 8.57
CA ASN A 163 -2.05 21.86 7.64
C ASN A 163 -1.40 20.65 6.92
N GLN A 164 -0.63 20.89 5.86
CA GLN A 164 -0.05 19.81 5.03
C GLN A 164 0.85 18.87 5.84
N THR A 165 1.71 19.41 6.71
CA THR A 165 2.61 18.59 7.55
C THR A 165 1.83 17.71 8.54
N GLN A 166 0.79 18.27 9.18
CA GLN A 166 -0.08 17.54 10.10
C GLN A 166 -0.84 16.44 9.39
N PHE A 167 -1.37 16.73 8.19
CA PHE A 167 -2.05 15.74 7.37
C PHE A 167 -1.10 14.61 6.96
N GLY A 168 0.10 14.94 6.47
CA GLY A 168 1.12 13.96 6.08
C GLY A 168 1.49 13.03 7.24
N LEU A 169 1.73 13.58 8.43
CA LEU A 169 1.99 12.81 9.65
C LEU A 169 0.82 11.91 10.03
N TRP A 170 -0.41 12.43 9.99
CA TRP A 170 -1.60 11.66 10.30
C TRP A 170 -1.82 10.52 9.30
N ALA A 171 -1.70 10.80 8.00
CA ALA A 171 -1.79 9.81 6.93
C ALA A 171 -0.72 8.73 7.08
N ALA A 172 0.52 9.09 7.40
CA ALA A 172 1.62 8.15 7.63
C ALA A 172 1.42 7.24 8.85
N LEU A 173 0.75 7.73 9.89
CA LEU A 173 0.43 6.93 11.08
C LEU A 173 -0.77 6.01 10.87
N ALA A 174 -1.72 6.39 10.01
CA ALA A 174 -2.97 5.67 9.82
C ALA A 174 -2.98 4.74 8.59
N ILE A 175 -2.19 5.04 7.55
CA ILE A 175 -2.10 4.24 6.32
C ILE A 175 -0.78 3.46 6.32
N HIS A 176 -0.88 2.15 6.56
CA HIS A 176 0.26 1.24 6.64
C HIS A 176 0.60 0.58 5.29
N ASP A 177 0.54 1.37 4.22
CA ASP A 177 0.91 0.96 2.87
C ASP A 177 1.61 2.12 2.16
N THR A 178 2.88 1.95 1.82
CA THR A 178 3.75 3.03 1.34
C THR A 178 3.25 3.68 0.05
N ALA A 179 2.67 2.89 -0.86
CA ALA A 179 2.13 3.45 -2.10
C ALA A 179 0.86 4.27 -1.83
N SER A 180 -0.04 3.76 -0.99
CA SER A 180 -1.33 4.40 -0.69
C SER A 180 -1.17 5.65 0.18
N VAL A 181 -0.22 5.68 1.11
CA VAL A 181 0.03 6.87 1.95
C VAL A 181 0.55 8.03 1.10
N VAL A 182 1.56 7.80 0.26
CA VAL A 182 2.13 8.84 -0.61
C VAL A 182 1.07 9.36 -1.58
N ALA A 183 0.28 8.46 -2.18
CA ALA A 183 -0.85 8.84 -3.02
C ALA A 183 -1.86 9.72 -2.27
N THR A 184 -2.23 9.35 -1.05
CA THR A 184 -3.21 10.10 -0.24
C THR A 184 -2.66 11.47 0.17
N ALA A 185 -1.40 11.52 0.58
CA ALA A 185 -0.71 12.74 0.98
C ALA A 185 -0.58 13.74 -0.18
N GLN A 186 -0.22 13.28 -1.38
CA GLN A 186 -0.14 14.14 -2.56
C GLN A 186 -1.47 14.78 -2.97
N ILE A 187 -2.61 14.13 -2.70
CA ILE A 187 -3.93 14.74 -2.93
C ILE A 187 -4.11 15.98 -2.05
N TYR A 188 -3.54 15.98 -0.85
CA TYR A 188 -3.65 17.08 0.12
C TYR A 188 -2.65 18.20 -0.14
N GLY A 189 -1.47 17.87 -0.67
CA GLY A 189 -0.49 18.83 -1.17
C GLY A 189 0.92 18.27 -1.21
N ASP A 190 1.81 18.97 -1.92
CA ASP A 190 3.20 18.53 -2.14
C ASP A 190 4.01 18.44 -0.85
N GLU A 191 3.71 19.27 0.15
CA GLU A 191 4.43 19.29 1.44
C GLU A 191 3.92 18.19 2.40
N ALA A 192 2.75 17.61 2.11
CA ALA A 192 2.22 16.50 2.88
C ALA A 192 2.83 15.14 2.45
N ALA A 193 3.29 15.05 1.19
CA ALA A 193 3.74 13.83 0.53
C ALA A 193 5.22 13.50 0.73
#